data_AF-A0A9W6J651-F1
#
_entry.id   AF-A0A9W6J651-F1
#
_cell.length_a   1.000
_cell.length_b   1.000
_cell.length_c   1.000
_cell.angle_alpha   90.00
_cell.angle_beta   90.00
_cell.angle_gamma   90.00
#
_symmetry.space_group_name_H-M   'P 1'
#
loop_
_entity.id
_entity.type
_entity.pdbx_description
1 polymer ?
#
loop_
_entity_poly.entity_id
_entity_poly.type
_entity_poly.pdbx_seq_one_letter_code
_entity_poly.pdbx_strand_id
1 'polypeptide(L)'
;MTVHGNDMQLDEATRAALLARMRERPADAAPPPRPAFDTSFETLPGYDELLLVRATGEALGIANPFFRPHEGRAGALTRIEGREVSNFASYNYLGLNGHPRVQRAAQEAIERYGTSVSASRLVAGERPIHRALEARLAQLHQAEDAITFVSGHAANVTTIGTIVGAEDAVFHDALIHNSVIVGAALAGAARRSFPHNDLDALERMLVAERPRYRRALVVVEGLYSMDGDVPDLARLVTLKQRFGAWLMVDEAHGIGVLGANGRGIAEHAGLDPRQVDIWMGTLSKSLASCGGYIAGPQPLIDYLKVSAPGFVYSVGLPPAAAGAALAALDAMEQEGGRVATLRTNSRYFLQAAQQAGLSTGTAEGHAIVPVMVGDSLKAVLLSERLLARGINVLPIIHPAVPQRSARLRFFITAEHSTAQLDEAVRVLAEEIIESTRSLAALGFGDVEEDGDVPAAGPLPQGRT
;
A
#
# COMPACT_ATOMS: atom_id res chain seq x y z
N MET A 1 41.65 75.02 1.79
CA MET A 1 42.76 74.17 2.25
C MET A 1 42.49 72.78 1.70
N THR A 2 43.11 72.50 0.57
CA THR A 2 42.93 71.30 -0.26
C THR A 2 43.95 70.26 0.20
N VAL A 3 43.53 69.04 0.45
CA VAL A 3 44.45 67.92 0.78
C VAL A 3 44.69 67.15 -0.52
N HIS A 4 45.93 67.16 -0.99
CA HIS A 4 46.42 66.35 -2.12
C HIS A 4 46.88 64.97 -1.65
N GLY A 5 46.73 63.99 -2.54
CA GLY A 5 46.94 62.56 -2.31
C GLY A 5 48.39 62.15 -2.07
N ASN A 6 48.51 60.96 -1.50
CA ASN A 6 49.76 60.33 -1.08
C ASN A 6 50.20 59.34 -2.18
N ASP A 7 51.17 59.72 -3.01
CA ASP A 7 51.78 58.85 -4.02
C ASP A 7 53.00 58.15 -3.43
N MET A 8 52.91 56.83 -3.26
CA MET A 8 54.04 55.97 -2.91
C MET A 8 54.48 55.25 -4.19
N GLN A 9 55.52 55.74 -4.86
CA GLN A 9 56.11 55.08 -6.03
C GLN A 9 57.17 54.07 -5.58
N LEU A 10 56.92 52.78 -5.85
CA LEU A 10 57.92 51.72 -5.72
C LEU A 10 58.97 51.86 -6.83
N ASP A 11 60.25 51.71 -6.49
CA ASP A 11 61.31 51.70 -7.51
C ASP A 11 61.18 50.48 -8.45
N GLU A 12 61.73 50.63 -9.65
CA GLU A 12 61.55 49.67 -10.73
C GLU A 12 62.14 48.28 -10.41
N ALA A 13 63.22 48.22 -9.64
CA ALA A 13 63.84 46.96 -9.24
C ALA A 13 62.99 46.22 -8.18
N THR A 14 62.43 46.96 -7.22
CA THR A 14 61.52 46.44 -6.21
C THR A 14 60.20 45.97 -6.84
N ARG A 15 59.68 46.72 -7.81
CA ARG A 15 58.50 46.33 -8.60
C ARG A 15 58.77 45.08 -9.44
N ALA A 16 59.93 44.99 -10.09
CA ALA A 16 60.31 43.83 -10.90
C ALA A 16 60.52 42.57 -10.03
N ALA A 17 61.15 42.70 -8.87
CA ALA A 17 61.35 41.60 -7.93
C ALA A 17 60.02 41.10 -7.34
N LEU A 18 59.11 42.01 -6.99
CA LEU A 18 57.76 41.66 -6.52
C LEU A 18 56.97 40.93 -7.63
N LEU A 19 57.02 41.42 -8.86
CA LEU A 19 56.37 40.79 -10.02
C LEU A 19 56.97 39.42 -10.35
N ALA A 20 58.29 39.23 -10.19
CA ALA A 20 58.95 37.94 -10.36
C ALA A 20 58.49 36.94 -9.29
N ARG A 21 58.43 37.36 -8.03
CA ARG A 21 57.95 36.55 -6.90
C ARG A 21 56.45 36.23 -6.97
N MET A 22 55.66 37.12 -7.59
CA MET A 22 54.25 36.87 -7.90
C MET A 22 54.06 35.94 -9.10
N ARG A 23 55.09 35.77 -9.96
CA ARG A 23 55.07 34.84 -11.12
C ARG A 23 55.59 33.44 -10.77
N GLU A 24 56.41 33.32 -9.73
CA GLU A 24 56.80 32.02 -9.16
C GLU A 24 55.60 31.41 -8.40
N ARG A 25 54.75 30.69 -9.13
CA ARG A 25 53.83 29.74 -8.49
C ARG A 25 54.70 28.68 -7.80
N PRO A 26 54.50 28.41 -6.48
CA PRO A 26 55.03 27.20 -5.89
C PRO A 26 54.60 26.03 -6.78
N ALA A 27 55.51 25.09 -7.09
CA ALA A 27 55.10 23.88 -7.78
C ALA A 27 53.96 23.24 -6.98
N ASP A 28 52.78 23.12 -7.59
CA ASP A 28 51.63 22.51 -6.92
C ASP A 28 52.07 21.12 -6.44
N ALA A 29 52.00 20.90 -5.11
CA ALA A 29 52.16 19.59 -4.56
C ALA A 29 51.19 18.65 -5.30
N ALA A 30 51.66 17.46 -5.68
CA ALA A 30 50.80 16.48 -6.35
C ALA A 30 49.50 16.35 -5.55
N PRO A 31 48.31 16.53 -6.17
CA PRO A 31 47.06 16.46 -5.46
C PRO A 31 46.99 15.12 -4.73
N PRO A 32 46.46 15.08 -3.48
CA PRO A 32 46.30 13.82 -2.78
C PRO A 32 45.52 12.85 -3.68
N PRO A 33 45.82 11.54 -3.61
CA PRO A 33 45.07 10.55 -4.37
C PRO A 33 43.57 10.76 -4.09
N ARG A 34 42.79 10.91 -5.16
CA ARG A 34 41.35 11.11 -5.01
C ARG A 34 40.77 9.91 -4.27
N PRO A 35 39.94 10.12 -3.24
CA PRO A 35 39.24 9.01 -2.61
C PRO A 35 38.47 8.22 -3.69
N ALA A 36 38.60 6.90 -3.65
CA ALA A 36 37.76 6.03 -4.45
C ALA A 36 36.34 6.14 -3.89
N PHE A 37 35.39 6.57 -4.73
CA PHE A 37 33.99 6.59 -4.39
C PHE A 37 33.33 5.37 -5.03
N ASP A 38 32.46 4.72 -4.27
CA ASP A 38 31.60 3.70 -4.84
C ASP A 38 30.54 4.37 -5.72
N THR A 39 30.59 4.07 -7.02
CA THR A 39 29.65 4.59 -8.02
C THR A 39 28.82 3.47 -8.65
N SER A 40 28.95 2.23 -8.17
CA SER A 40 28.20 1.10 -8.70
C SER A 40 26.81 1.05 -8.07
N PHE A 41 25.80 0.69 -8.87
CA PHE A 41 24.50 0.33 -8.32
C PHE A 41 24.47 -1.11 -7.79
N GLU A 42 25.47 -1.92 -8.15
CA GLU A 42 25.55 -3.33 -7.75
C GLU A 42 25.91 -3.50 -6.27
N THR A 43 26.50 -2.46 -5.67
CA THR A 43 26.86 -2.40 -4.25
C THR A 43 25.73 -1.84 -3.38
N LEU A 44 24.58 -1.50 -3.98
CA LEU A 44 23.42 -1.07 -3.21
C LEU A 44 22.99 -2.18 -2.25
N PRO A 45 22.67 -1.85 -0.99
CA PRO A 45 22.18 -2.83 -0.03
C PRO A 45 20.98 -3.60 -0.60
N GLY A 46 21.08 -4.94 -0.61
CA GLY A 46 20.03 -5.85 -1.10
C GLY A 46 20.14 -6.27 -2.57
N TYR A 47 21.05 -5.70 -3.37
CA TYR A 47 21.22 -6.12 -4.77
C TYR A 47 21.78 -7.54 -4.88
N ASP A 48 22.77 -7.90 -4.05
CA ASP A 48 23.29 -9.27 -3.96
C ASP A 48 22.22 -10.29 -3.56
N GLU A 49 21.32 -9.92 -2.64
CA GLU A 49 20.20 -10.78 -2.22
C GLU A 49 19.23 -11.01 -3.38
N LEU A 50 18.92 -9.98 -4.17
CA LEU A 50 18.12 -10.11 -5.39
C LEU A 50 18.76 -11.06 -6.40
N LEU A 51 20.07 -10.98 -6.62
CA LEU A 51 20.80 -11.87 -7.52
C LEU A 51 20.79 -13.32 -7.00
N LEU A 52 20.97 -13.52 -5.70
CA LEU A 52 20.93 -14.83 -5.07
C LEU A 52 19.53 -15.47 -5.22
N VAL A 53 18.46 -14.71 -4.98
CA VAL A 53 17.08 -15.20 -5.18
C VAL A 53 16.85 -15.62 -6.63
N ARG A 54 17.31 -14.84 -7.60
CA ARG A 54 17.20 -15.19 -9.03
C ARG A 54 17.95 -16.47 -9.38
N ALA A 55 19.22 -16.56 -8.97
CA ALA A 55 20.04 -17.74 -9.22
C ALA A 55 19.45 -19.00 -8.56
N THR A 56 18.87 -18.87 -7.37
CA THR A 56 18.19 -19.96 -6.67
C THR A 56 16.94 -20.42 -7.42
N GLY A 57 16.11 -19.48 -7.91
CA GLY A 57 14.95 -19.79 -8.73
C GLY A 57 15.34 -20.54 -10.01
N GLU A 58 16.37 -20.07 -10.72
CA GLU A 58 16.91 -20.73 -11.91
C GLU A 58 17.42 -22.15 -11.62
N ALA A 59 18.20 -22.32 -10.54
CA ALA A 59 18.74 -23.62 -10.15
C ALA A 59 17.65 -24.64 -9.78
N LEU A 60 16.54 -24.18 -9.20
CA LEU A 60 15.41 -25.03 -8.80
C LEU A 60 14.34 -25.16 -9.89
N GLY A 61 14.49 -24.49 -11.03
CA GLY A 61 13.48 -24.46 -12.10
C GLY A 61 12.16 -23.79 -11.66
N ILE A 62 12.22 -22.89 -10.68
CA ILE A 62 11.06 -22.16 -10.15
C ILE A 62 11.03 -20.79 -10.81
N ALA A 63 9.98 -20.52 -11.57
CA ALA A 63 9.78 -19.21 -12.19
C ALA A 63 9.51 -18.12 -11.14
N ASN A 64 9.76 -16.87 -11.53
CA ASN A 64 9.49 -15.72 -10.69
C ASN A 64 7.98 -15.38 -10.74
N PRO A 65 7.23 -15.48 -9.63
CA PRO A 65 5.80 -15.20 -9.65
C PRO A 65 5.49 -13.71 -9.75
N PHE A 66 6.49 -12.85 -9.58
CA PHE A 66 6.36 -11.40 -9.62
C PHE A 66 6.58 -10.86 -11.05
N PHE A 67 5.99 -9.71 -11.35
CA PHE A 67 6.08 -9.03 -12.66
C PHE A 67 5.43 -9.77 -13.84
N ARG A 68 4.57 -10.76 -13.58
CA ARG A 68 3.79 -11.43 -14.64
C ARG A 68 2.87 -10.43 -15.36
N PRO A 69 2.95 -10.30 -16.70
CA PRO A 69 2.07 -9.43 -17.45
C PRO A 69 0.65 -9.99 -17.53
N HIS A 70 -0.35 -9.14 -17.29
CA HIS A 70 -1.75 -9.45 -17.55
C HIS A 70 -2.14 -8.93 -18.95
N GLU A 71 -2.57 -9.81 -19.83
CA GLU A 71 -2.98 -9.52 -21.21
C GLU A 71 -4.45 -9.09 -21.27
N GLY A 72 -4.76 -7.94 -20.67
CA GLY A 72 -6.10 -7.34 -20.67
C GLY A 72 -6.62 -7.02 -19.27
N ARG A 73 -7.95 -7.01 -19.12
CA ARG A 73 -8.61 -6.69 -17.86
C ARG A 73 -8.37 -7.80 -16.83
N ALA A 74 -7.86 -7.43 -15.65
CA ALA A 74 -7.78 -8.32 -14.50
C ALA A 74 -9.06 -8.22 -13.65
N GLY A 75 -10.02 -9.13 -13.91
CA GLY A 75 -11.24 -9.32 -13.10
C GLY A 75 -11.18 -10.64 -12.32
N ALA A 76 -12.31 -11.31 -12.16
CA ALA A 76 -12.36 -12.71 -11.67
C ALA A 76 -11.61 -13.70 -12.58
N LEU A 77 -11.48 -13.36 -13.87
CA LEU A 77 -10.61 -14.01 -14.85
C LEU A 77 -9.56 -13.01 -15.34
N THR A 78 -8.42 -13.53 -15.79
CA THR A 78 -7.38 -12.77 -16.47
C THR A 78 -6.69 -13.65 -17.52
N ARG A 79 -5.97 -13.03 -18.45
CA ARG A 79 -5.11 -13.73 -19.41
C ARG A 79 -3.64 -13.52 -19.06
N ILE A 80 -2.87 -14.59 -18.95
CA ILE A 80 -1.43 -14.59 -18.68
C ILE A 80 -0.79 -15.62 -19.63
N GLU A 81 0.20 -15.18 -20.41
CA GLU A 81 0.89 -16.02 -21.41
C GLU A 81 -0.10 -16.65 -22.40
N GLY A 82 -1.04 -15.85 -22.92
CA GLY A 82 -2.10 -16.30 -23.81
C GLY A 82 -3.19 -17.19 -23.18
N ARG A 83 -3.02 -17.67 -21.94
CA ARG A 83 -3.96 -18.56 -21.24
C ARG A 83 -4.91 -17.80 -20.34
N GLU A 84 -6.19 -18.16 -20.36
CA GLU A 84 -7.17 -17.63 -19.41
C GLU A 84 -7.11 -18.40 -18.09
N VAL A 85 -7.08 -17.68 -16.97
CA VAL A 85 -6.92 -18.23 -15.61
C VAL A 85 -7.86 -17.53 -14.62
N SER A 86 -8.30 -18.25 -13.59
CA SER A 86 -9.03 -17.67 -12.45
C SER A 86 -8.10 -16.79 -11.64
N ASN A 87 -8.50 -15.56 -11.37
CA ASN A 87 -7.63 -14.54 -10.80
C ASN A 87 -8.04 -14.18 -9.38
N PHE A 88 -7.10 -14.33 -8.46
CA PHE A 88 -7.22 -13.99 -7.05
C PHE A 88 -6.14 -12.99 -6.61
N ALA A 89 -5.43 -12.37 -7.57
CA ALA A 89 -4.30 -11.47 -7.32
C ALA A 89 -4.64 -9.98 -7.54
N SER A 90 -5.92 -9.62 -7.71
CA SER A 90 -6.34 -8.24 -7.97
C SER A 90 -7.22 -7.68 -6.86
N TYR A 91 -7.08 -6.39 -6.58
CA TYR A 91 -7.88 -5.68 -5.58
C TYR A 91 -9.18 -5.09 -6.16
N ASN A 92 -9.71 -5.69 -7.24
CA ASN A 92 -10.93 -5.28 -7.92
C ASN A 92 -12.17 -5.87 -7.23
N TYR A 93 -12.35 -5.53 -5.95
CA TYR A 93 -13.33 -6.16 -5.05
C TYR A 93 -14.77 -6.14 -5.60
N LEU A 94 -15.19 -5.05 -6.21
CA LEU A 94 -16.57 -4.87 -6.71
C LEU A 94 -16.75 -5.20 -8.19
N GLY A 95 -15.67 -5.60 -8.89
CA GLY A 95 -15.72 -5.80 -10.34
C GLY A 95 -15.93 -4.49 -11.13
N LEU A 96 -15.57 -3.34 -10.55
CA LEU A 96 -15.80 -2.04 -11.17
C LEU A 96 -14.73 -1.68 -12.22
N ASN A 97 -13.55 -2.30 -12.14
CA ASN A 97 -12.59 -2.27 -13.24
C ASN A 97 -13.20 -3.00 -14.44
N GLY A 98 -13.53 -2.24 -15.50
CA GLY A 98 -14.26 -2.73 -16.68
C GLY A 98 -15.76 -2.40 -16.70
N HIS A 99 -16.29 -1.74 -15.66
CA HIS A 99 -17.70 -1.38 -15.64
C HIS A 99 -18.03 -0.33 -16.72
N PRO A 100 -19.11 -0.49 -17.52
CA PRO A 100 -19.39 0.40 -18.64
C PRO A 100 -19.53 1.88 -18.25
N ARG A 101 -20.13 2.18 -17.09
CA ARG A 101 -20.26 3.56 -16.58
C ARG A 101 -18.90 4.16 -16.22
N VAL A 102 -18.01 3.38 -15.63
CA VAL A 102 -16.67 3.82 -15.22
C VAL A 102 -15.80 4.08 -16.44
N GLN A 103 -15.82 3.17 -17.42
CA GLN A 103 -15.11 3.35 -18.69
C GLN A 103 -15.57 4.59 -19.45
N ARG A 104 -16.89 4.78 -19.56
CA ARG A 104 -17.47 5.95 -20.23
C ARG A 104 -17.07 7.25 -19.54
N ALA A 105 -17.15 7.31 -18.22
CA ALA A 105 -16.75 8.50 -17.47
C ALA A 105 -15.27 8.87 -17.66
N ALA A 106 -14.39 7.86 -17.73
CA ALA A 106 -12.98 8.07 -18.05
C ALA A 106 -12.80 8.64 -19.47
N GLN A 107 -13.49 8.08 -20.46
CA GLN A 107 -13.46 8.54 -21.85
C GLN A 107 -13.97 9.98 -22.00
N GLU A 108 -15.10 10.29 -21.38
CA GLU A 108 -15.68 11.64 -21.38
C GLU A 108 -14.74 12.66 -20.71
N ALA A 109 -14.06 12.27 -19.64
CA ALA A 109 -13.07 13.12 -18.99
C ALA A 109 -11.84 13.37 -19.88
N ILE A 110 -11.39 12.36 -20.64
CA ILE A 110 -10.31 12.51 -21.62
C ILE A 110 -10.74 13.48 -22.73
N GLU A 111 -11.92 13.27 -23.32
CA GLU A 111 -12.45 14.12 -24.39
C GLU A 111 -12.53 15.59 -23.94
N ARG A 112 -12.97 15.82 -22.70
CA ARG A 112 -13.19 17.17 -22.18
C ARG A 112 -11.93 17.87 -21.67
N TYR A 113 -11.06 17.15 -20.97
CA TYR A 113 -9.95 17.74 -20.20
C TYR A 113 -8.56 17.29 -20.67
N GLY A 114 -8.48 16.37 -21.63
CA GLY A 114 -7.25 15.73 -22.08
C GLY A 114 -6.79 14.59 -21.17
N THR A 115 -5.67 13.98 -21.54
CA THR A 115 -5.07 12.84 -20.83
C THR A 115 -4.28 13.23 -19.59
N SER A 116 -3.95 14.52 -19.43
CA SER A 116 -3.18 15.07 -18.32
C SER A 116 -3.65 16.49 -18.01
N VAL A 117 -3.43 16.92 -16.77
CA VAL A 117 -3.65 18.32 -16.35
C VAL A 117 -2.45 19.23 -16.63
N SER A 118 -1.30 18.63 -17.01
CA SER A 118 -0.05 19.30 -17.40
C SER A 118 0.49 20.36 -16.44
N ALA A 119 0.15 20.26 -15.15
CA ALA A 119 0.61 21.13 -14.08
C ALA A 119 0.35 20.50 -12.71
N SER A 120 0.95 21.05 -11.64
CA SER A 120 0.49 20.78 -10.28
C SER A 120 -0.90 21.40 -10.06
N ARG A 121 -1.68 20.80 -9.17
CA ARG A 121 -3.05 21.26 -8.84
C ARG A 121 -3.06 22.72 -8.36
N LEU A 122 -2.08 23.09 -7.53
CA LEU A 122 -1.97 24.43 -6.93
C LEU A 122 -1.82 25.55 -7.97
N VAL A 123 -1.10 25.32 -9.07
CA VAL A 123 -0.77 26.37 -10.04
C VAL A 123 -1.81 26.46 -11.16
N ALA A 124 -1.96 25.38 -11.93
CA ALA A 124 -2.83 25.38 -13.12
C ALA A 124 -3.45 24.00 -13.43
N GLY A 125 -3.27 23.02 -12.55
CA GLY A 125 -3.73 21.64 -12.74
C GLY A 125 -5.13 21.35 -12.18
N GLU A 126 -5.74 22.30 -11.48
CA GLU A 126 -7.10 22.17 -10.94
C GLU A 126 -8.14 22.04 -12.06
N ARG A 127 -9.11 21.13 -11.88
CA ARG A 127 -10.21 20.91 -12.84
C ARG A 127 -11.49 20.66 -12.03
N PRO A 128 -12.68 21.04 -12.54
CA PRO A 128 -13.94 20.82 -11.83
C PRO A 128 -14.17 19.36 -11.40
N ILE A 129 -13.67 18.39 -12.19
CA ILE A 129 -13.81 16.96 -11.86
C ILE A 129 -13.06 16.55 -10.58
N HIS A 130 -11.95 17.21 -10.24
CA HIS A 130 -11.24 16.92 -8.98
C HIS A 130 -12.05 17.37 -7.77
N ARG A 131 -12.59 18.60 -7.81
CA ARG A 131 -13.46 19.10 -6.73
C ARG A 131 -14.74 18.29 -6.60
N ALA A 132 -15.31 17.83 -7.72
CA ALA A 132 -16.47 16.94 -7.69
C ALA A 132 -16.15 15.61 -6.99
N LEU A 133 -15.01 14.99 -7.32
CA LEU A 133 -14.54 13.78 -6.66
C LEU A 133 -14.27 14.00 -5.16
N GLU A 134 -13.54 15.07 -4.82
CA GLU A 134 -13.21 15.43 -3.44
C GLU A 134 -14.47 15.66 -2.59
N ALA A 135 -15.47 16.36 -3.11
CA ALA A 135 -16.73 16.56 -2.41
C ALA A 135 -17.46 15.22 -2.13
N ARG A 136 -17.44 14.28 -3.08
CA ARG A 136 -18.07 12.97 -2.89
C ARG A 136 -17.30 12.07 -1.93
N LEU A 137 -15.98 12.14 -1.92
CA LEU A 137 -15.14 11.47 -0.93
C LEU A 137 -15.34 12.03 0.48
N ALA A 138 -15.48 13.36 0.62
CA ALA A 138 -15.82 13.98 1.89
C ALA A 138 -17.20 13.52 2.38
N GLN A 139 -18.19 13.47 1.48
CA GLN A 139 -19.54 12.99 1.79
C GLN A 139 -19.55 11.52 2.26
N LEU A 140 -18.76 10.65 1.61
CA LEU A 140 -18.64 9.23 1.97
C LEU A 140 -18.27 9.06 3.46
N HIS A 141 -17.32 9.88 3.92
CA HIS A 141 -16.79 9.87 5.29
C HIS A 141 -17.48 10.84 6.24
N GLN A 142 -18.52 11.55 5.79
CA GLN A 142 -19.15 12.66 6.53
C GLN A 142 -18.13 13.69 7.05
N ALA A 143 -17.05 13.89 6.30
CA ALA A 143 -15.98 14.83 6.59
C ALA A 143 -16.30 16.22 6.02
N GLU A 144 -15.59 17.25 6.48
CA GLU A 144 -15.80 18.63 6.03
C GLU A 144 -15.27 18.86 4.61
N ASP A 145 -14.10 18.32 4.27
CA ASP A 145 -13.54 18.38 2.92
C ASP A 145 -12.64 17.16 2.66
N ALA A 146 -12.20 17.01 1.41
CA ALA A 146 -11.19 16.04 1.03
C ALA A 146 -10.20 16.62 0.02
N ILE A 147 -9.05 15.96 -0.10
CA ILE A 147 -8.00 16.24 -1.07
C ILE A 147 -7.53 14.95 -1.72
N THR A 148 -7.38 14.97 -3.04
CA THR A 148 -6.92 13.83 -3.83
C THR A 148 -5.45 13.97 -4.23
N PHE A 149 -4.76 12.83 -4.24
CA PHE A 149 -3.36 12.66 -4.62
C PHE A 149 -3.26 11.66 -5.78
N VAL A 150 -2.10 11.66 -6.46
CA VAL A 150 -1.81 10.75 -7.58
C VAL A 150 -1.44 9.33 -7.16
N SER A 151 -1.33 9.05 -5.85
CA SER A 151 -1.03 7.72 -5.32
C SER A 151 -1.54 7.59 -3.87
N GLY A 152 -2.11 6.44 -3.52
CA GLY A 152 -2.46 6.11 -2.12
C GLY A 152 -1.23 6.02 -1.21
N HIS A 153 -0.12 5.49 -1.72
CA HIS A 153 1.15 5.47 -0.99
C HIS A 153 1.62 6.91 -0.71
N ALA A 154 1.61 7.77 -1.74
CA ALA A 154 2.00 9.16 -1.59
C ALA A 154 1.07 9.94 -0.65
N ALA A 155 -0.24 9.66 -0.67
CA ALA A 155 -1.21 10.28 0.24
C ALA A 155 -0.83 10.03 1.71
N ASN A 156 -0.53 8.78 2.08
CA ASN A 156 -0.03 8.46 3.43
C ASN A 156 1.29 9.19 3.74
N VAL A 157 2.31 8.99 2.89
CA VAL A 157 3.67 9.51 3.12
C VAL A 157 3.66 11.03 3.29
N THR A 158 3.02 11.74 2.36
CA THR A 158 3.03 13.20 2.37
C THR A 158 2.18 13.78 3.48
N THR A 159 1.06 13.15 3.83
CA THR A 159 0.18 13.65 4.88
C THR A 159 0.85 13.54 6.23
N ILE A 160 1.35 12.35 6.57
CA ILE A 160 2.09 12.11 7.81
C ILE A 160 3.33 13.00 7.87
N GLY A 161 4.12 13.04 6.79
CA GLY A 161 5.29 13.90 6.65
C GLY A 161 5.03 15.40 6.82
N THR A 162 3.77 15.84 6.71
CA THR A 162 3.38 17.26 6.81
C THR A 162 2.80 17.60 8.19
N ILE A 163 2.11 16.68 8.85
CA ILE A 163 1.33 17.00 10.08
C ILE A 163 2.04 16.64 11.39
N VAL A 164 3.04 15.77 11.36
CA VAL A 164 3.90 15.41 12.49
C VAL A 164 5.37 15.74 12.20
N GLY A 165 6.20 15.83 13.24
CA GLY A 165 7.65 16.03 13.12
C GLY A 165 8.45 15.44 14.30
N ALA A 166 9.69 15.87 14.46
CA ALA A 166 10.64 15.32 15.44
C ALA A 166 10.21 15.39 16.92
N GLU A 167 9.26 16.28 17.26
CA GLU A 167 8.69 16.42 18.62
C GLU A 167 7.41 15.61 18.84
N ASP A 168 6.96 14.89 17.81
CA ASP A 168 5.69 14.17 17.78
C ASP A 168 5.92 12.65 17.68
N ALA A 169 4.88 11.86 17.93
CA ALA A 169 4.92 10.39 17.82
C ALA A 169 3.83 9.82 16.92
N VAL A 170 4.17 8.72 16.23
CA VAL A 170 3.25 7.90 15.44
C VAL A 170 3.19 6.51 16.05
N PHE A 171 2.03 6.15 16.60
CA PHE A 171 1.71 4.82 17.08
C PHE A 171 0.98 4.07 15.97
N HIS A 172 1.46 2.88 15.59
CA HIS A 172 0.87 2.14 14.49
C HIS A 172 0.88 0.64 14.75
N ASP A 173 -0.06 -0.06 14.13
CA ASP A 173 -0.14 -1.52 14.14
C ASP A 173 1.11 -2.14 13.50
N ALA A 174 1.56 -3.30 13.98
CA ALA A 174 2.72 -4.00 13.43
C ALA A 174 2.59 -4.37 11.95
N LEU A 175 1.36 -4.57 11.46
CA LEU A 175 1.08 -4.91 10.06
C LEU A 175 0.64 -3.71 9.22
N ILE A 176 0.81 -2.48 9.72
CA ILE A 176 0.46 -1.26 8.98
C ILE A 176 1.20 -1.20 7.63
N HIS A 177 0.52 -0.68 6.62
CA HIS A 177 1.11 -0.48 5.31
C HIS A 177 2.38 0.38 5.35
N ASN A 178 3.36 -0.02 4.54
CA ASN A 178 4.69 0.60 4.47
C ASN A 178 4.67 2.13 4.29
N SER A 179 3.68 2.68 3.59
CA SER A 179 3.57 4.13 3.40
C SER A 179 3.44 4.93 4.70
N VAL A 180 2.85 4.35 5.75
CA VAL A 180 2.77 4.98 7.08
C VAL A 180 4.16 4.99 7.73
N ILE A 181 4.89 3.88 7.64
CA ILE A 181 6.25 3.72 8.16
C ILE A 181 7.17 4.74 7.48
N VAL A 182 7.13 4.84 6.16
CA VAL A 182 7.92 5.79 5.37
C VAL A 182 7.55 7.24 5.70
N GLY A 183 6.25 7.55 5.80
CA GLY A 183 5.77 8.88 6.18
C GLY A 183 6.30 9.33 7.55
N ALA A 184 6.20 8.45 8.56
CA ALA A 184 6.71 8.74 9.91
C ALA A 184 8.24 8.91 9.92
N ALA A 185 8.96 8.07 9.19
CA ALA A 185 10.42 8.14 9.09
C ALA A 185 10.88 9.45 8.43
N LEU A 186 10.26 9.85 7.32
CA LEU A 186 10.58 11.10 6.62
C LEU A 186 10.19 12.35 7.43
N ALA A 187 9.15 12.26 8.27
CA ALA A 187 8.80 13.31 9.22
C ALA A 187 9.84 13.51 10.34
N GLY A 188 10.69 12.50 10.57
CA GLY A 188 11.54 12.42 11.76
C GLY A 188 10.77 12.15 13.06
N ALA A 189 9.49 11.77 12.98
CA ALA A 189 8.65 11.52 14.15
C ALA A 189 9.07 10.24 14.88
N ALA A 190 8.85 10.20 16.19
CA ALA A 190 9.08 8.98 16.96
C ALA A 190 8.07 7.89 16.54
N ARG A 191 8.57 6.79 15.97
CA ARG A 191 7.74 5.67 15.53
C ARG A 191 7.58 4.63 16.64
N ARG A 192 6.35 4.18 16.88
CA ARG A 192 5.99 3.20 17.92
C ARG A 192 5.06 2.13 17.36
N SER A 193 5.61 0.95 17.07
CA SER A 193 4.83 -0.20 16.62
C SER A 193 4.24 -0.93 17.82
N PHE A 194 2.93 -1.15 17.85
CA PHE A 194 2.28 -2.08 18.78
C PHE A 194 2.00 -3.42 18.08
N PRO A 195 1.93 -4.55 18.81
CA PRO A 195 1.59 -5.85 18.22
C PRO A 195 0.26 -5.82 17.48
N HIS A 196 0.16 -6.62 16.42
CA HIS A 196 -1.00 -6.62 15.54
C HIS A 196 -2.33 -6.81 16.31
N ASN A 197 -3.25 -5.88 16.12
CA ASN A 197 -4.58 -5.81 16.71
C ASN A 197 -4.61 -5.87 18.26
N ASP A 198 -3.48 -5.63 18.93
CA ASP A 198 -3.38 -5.61 20.41
C ASP A 198 -3.56 -4.18 20.94
N LEU A 199 -4.83 -3.80 21.15
CA LEU A 199 -5.18 -2.48 21.68
C LEU A 199 -4.82 -2.30 23.17
N ASP A 200 -4.62 -3.39 23.92
CA ASP A 200 -4.13 -3.31 25.29
C ASP A 200 -2.64 -2.93 25.31
N ALA A 201 -1.84 -3.45 24.36
CA ALA A 201 -0.47 -3.02 24.16
C ALA A 201 -0.40 -1.56 23.72
N LEU A 202 -1.24 -1.14 22.78
CA LEU A 202 -1.35 0.27 22.41
C LEU A 202 -1.66 1.14 23.64
N GLU A 203 -2.63 0.75 24.48
CA GLU A 203 -2.95 1.48 25.70
C GLU A 203 -1.75 1.58 26.66
N ARG A 204 -1.05 0.47 26.92
CA ARG A 204 0.17 0.47 27.76
C ARG A 204 1.23 1.42 27.20
N MET A 205 1.43 1.43 25.89
CA MET A 205 2.38 2.33 25.22
C MET A 205 1.96 3.79 25.31
N LEU A 206 0.67 4.09 25.12
CA LEU A 206 0.14 5.44 25.27
C LEU A 206 0.31 5.95 26.71
N VAL A 207 0.04 5.13 27.73
CA VAL A 207 0.30 5.48 29.14
C VAL A 207 1.77 5.83 29.37
N ALA A 208 2.69 5.02 28.85
CA ALA A 208 4.12 5.17 29.10
C ALA A 208 4.77 6.32 28.33
N GLU A 209 4.30 6.60 27.11
CA GLU A 209 5.03 7.43 26.15
C GLU A 209 4.31 8.69 25.71
N ARG A 210 2.96 8.72 25.70
CA ARG A 210 2.17 9.88 25.22
C ARG A 210 2.60 11.22 25.83
N PRO A 211 2.89 11.34 27.15
CA PRO A 211 3.26 12.62 27.75
C PRO A 211 4.59 13.23 27.26
N ARG A 212 5.42 12.45 26.56
CA ARG A 212 6.74 12.89 26.05
C ARG A 212 6.66 13.66 24.74
N TYR A 213 5.50 13.67 24.08
CA TYR A 213 5.34 14.16 22.71
C TYR A 213 4.35 15.31 22.65
N ARG A 214 4.66 16.29 21.79
CA ARG A 214 3.80 17.44 21.52
C ARG A 214 2.48 16.99 20.89
N ARG A 215 2.55 16.14 19.86
CA ARG A 215 1.38 15.47 19.23
C ARG A 215 1.59 13.97 19.17
N ALA A 216 0.48 13.23 19.14
CA ALA A 216 0.48 11.79 18.90
C ALA A 216 -0.56 11.45 17.83
N LEU A 217 -0.16 10.63 16.87
CA LEU A 217 -1.00 10.10 15.81
C LEU A 217 -1.08 8.58 15.96
N VAL A 218 -2.28 8.04 16.15
CA VAL A 218 -2.55 6.60 16.08
C VAL A 218 -3.00 6.28 14.65
N VAL A 219 -2.37 5.29 14.01
CA VAL A 219 -2.68 4.88 12.64
C VAL A 219 -2.99 3.38 12.58
N VAL A 220 -4.11 3.03 11.98
CA VAL A 220 -4.55 1.65 11.73
C VAL A 220 -5.12 1.50 10.32
N GLU A 221 -5.26 0.27 9.83
CA GLU A 221 -6.05 -0.01 8.62
C GLU A 221 -7.48 -0.40 9.02
N GLY A 222 -8.47 0.01 8.22
CA GLY A 222 -9.87 -0.40 8.43
C GLY A 222 -10.08 -1.90 8.17
N LEU A 223 -9.36 -2.45 7.18
CA LEU A 223 -9.27 -3.89 6.89
C LEU A 223 -7.80 -4.21 6.63
N TYR A 224 -7.18 -5.02 7.48
CA TYR A 224 -5.76 -5.32 7.36
C TYR A 224 -5.50 -6.21 6.15
N SER A 225 -4.64 -5.73 5.24
CA SER A 225 -4.41 -6.43 3.98
C SER A 225 -3.76 -7.80 4.13
N MET A 226 -2.96 -8.00 5.18
CA MET A 226 -2.17 -9.22 5.38
C MET A 226 -3.03 -10.39 5.85
N ASP A 227 -3.95 -10.12 6.78
CA ASP A 227 -4.68 -11.16 7.48
C ASP A 227 -6.21 -11.13 7.23
N GLY A 228 -6.74 -10.04 6.69
CA GLY A 228 -8.17 -9.97 6.35
C GLY A 228 -9.10 -9.84 7.55
N ASP A 229 -8.56 -9.37 8.68
CA ASP A 229 -9.27 -9.01 9.90
C ASP A 229 -9.39 -7.49 10.07
N VAL A 230 -10.21 -7.07 11.05
CA VAL A 230 -10.50 -5.66 11.31
C VAL A 230 -10.16 -5.27 12.75
N PRO A 231 -9.78 -4.00 13.02
CA PRO A 231 -9.58 -3.53 14.37
C PRO A 231 -10.89 -3.16 15.08
N ASP A 232 -10.87 -3.16 16.41
CA ASP A 232 -11.95 -2.55 17.21
C ASP A 232 -11.88 -1.01 17.15
N LEU A 233 -12.62 -0.45 16.19
CA LEU A 233 -12.70 1.00 15.98
C LEU A 233 -13.29 1.75 17.19
N ALA A 234 -14.24 1.14 17.92
CA ALA A 234 -14.85 1.80 19.09
C ALA A 234 -13.82 1.97 20.21
N ARG A 235 -12.99 0.95 20.43
CA ARG A 235 -11.89 1.03 21.40
C ARG A 235 -10.82 2.02 20.96
N LEU A 236 -10.46 2.08 19.68
CA LEU A 236 -9.53 3.08 19.15
C LEU A 236 -10.02 4.52 19.35
N VAL A 237 -11.30 4.79 19.09
CA VAL A 237 -11.92 6.10 19.36
C VAL A 237 -11.87 6.44 20.86
N THR A 238 -12.10 5.45 21.73
CA THR A 238 -12.00 5.65 23.19
C THR A 238 -10.57 6.00 23.60
N LEU A 239 -9.57 5.27 23.07
CA LEU A 239 -8.16 5.50 23.35
C LEU A 239 -7.70 6.87 22.86
N LYS A 240 -8.03 7.26 21.63
CA LYS A 240 -7.59 8.55 21.07
C LYS A 240 -8.17 9.73 21.85
N GLN A 241 -9.41 9.63 22.32
CA GLN A 241 -10.04 10.63 23.18
C GLN A 241 -9.36 10.70 24.56
N ARG A 242 -9.18 9.54 25.23
CA ARG A 242 -8.58 9.46 26.57
C ARG A 242 -7.15 10.00 26.62
N PHE A 243 -6.36 9.75 25.58
CA PHE A 243 -4.95 10.12 25.54
C PHE A 243 -4.65 11.39 24.72
N GLY A 244 -5.68 12.08 24.21
CA GLY A 244 -5.51 13.29 23.42
C GLY A 244 -4.61 13.07 22.19
N ALA A 245 -4.91 12.03 21.42
CA ALA A 245 -4.22 11.69 20.17
C ALA A 245 -5.16 11.87 18.97
N TRP A 246 -4.58 12.08 17.79
CA TRP A 246 -5.30 11.95 16.53
C TRP A 246 -5.44 10.49 16.13
N LEU A 247 -6.54 10.15 15.47
CA LEU A 247 -6.75 8.84 14.86
C LEU A 247 -6.84 8.99 13.34
N MET A 248 -5.95 8.30 12.65
CA MET A 248 -5.97 8.12 11.20
C MET A 248 -6.31 6.68 10.85
N VAL A 249 -7.30 6.49 9.99
CA VAL A 249 -7.72 5.16 9.52
C VAL A 249 -7.50 5.06 8.01
N ASP A 250 -6.75 4.03 7.60
CA ASP A 250 -6.50 3.68 6.21
C ASP A 250 -7.61 2.73 5.71
N GLU A 251 -8.54 3.29 4.93
CA GLU A 251 -9.69 2.60 4.34
C GLU A 251 -9.39 2.04 2.95
N ALA A 252 -8.13 1.91 2.56
CA ALA A 252 -7.79 1.43 1.22
C ALA A 252 -8.41 0.05 0.92
N HIS A 253 -8.47 -0.84 1.91
CA HIS A 253 -9.13 -2.15 1.77
C HIS A 253 -10.56 -2.20 2.32
N GLY A 254 -11.01 -1.19 3.07
CA GLY A 254 -12.35 -1.18 3.68
C GLY A 254 -13.44 -0.60 2.78
N ILE A 255 -13.14 0.45 1.98
CA ILE A 255 -14.13 1.01 1.04
C ILE A 255 -14.55 -0.05 0.00
N GLY A 256 -15.84 -0.20 -0.19
CA GLY A 256 -16.47 -1.20 -1.04
C GLY A 256 -16.51 -2.61 -0.46
N VAL A 257 -16.07 -2.81 0.79
CA VAL A 257 -15.93 -4.13 1.42
C VAL A 257 -16.63 -4.20 2.77
N LEU A 258 -16.33 -3.23 3.63
CA LEU A 258 -16.82 -3.16 5.01
C LEU A 258 -18.09 -2.30 5.09
N GLY A 259 -18.98 -2.72 5.98
CA GLY A 259 -20.30 -2.11 6.15
C GLY A 259 -21.35 -2.66 5.18
N ALA A 260 -22.62 -2.35 5.44
CA ALA A 260 -23.73 -2.84 4.63
C ALA A 260 -23.71 -2.27 3.20
N ASN A 261 -23.24 -1.03 3.05
CA ASN A 261 -23.17 -0.32 1.77
C ASN A 261 -21.74 -0.12 1.28
N GLY A 262 -20.76 -0.76 1.93
CA GLY A 262 -19.35 -0.64 1.55
C GLY A 262 -18.71 0.70 1.96
N ARG A 263 -19.24 1.38 2.99
CA ARG A 263 -18.71 2.70 3.40
C ARG A 263 -17.47 2.64 4.30
N GLY A 264 -16.98 1.45 4.62
CA GLY A 264 -15.76 1.26 5.41
C GLY A 264 -16.02 0.81 6.84
N ILE A 265 -14.97 0.87 7.67
CA ILE A 265 -14.97 0.35 9.04
C ILE A 265 -15.92 1.12 9.96
N ALA A 266 -16.15 2.42 9.73
CA ALA A 266 -17.11 3.18 10.54
C ALA A 266 -18.54 2.65 10.39
N GLU A 267 -18.98 2.39 9.15
CA GLU A 267 -20.28 1.76 8.89
C GLU A 267 -20.34 0.33 9.43
N HIS A 268 -19.25 -0.43 9.28
CA HIS A 268 -19.16 -1.79 9.82
C HIS A 268 -19.31 -1.84 11.35
N ALA A 269 -18.67 -0.90 12.06
CA ALA A 269 -18.72 -0.79 13.51
C ALA A 269 -19.99 -0.09 14.03
N GLY A 270 -20.82 0.47 13.14
CA GLY A 270 -21.99 1.26 13.54
C GLY A 270 -21.65 2.56 14.27
N LEU A 271 -20.50 3.16 13.95
CA LEU A 271 -20.00 4.38 14.58
C LEU A 271 -20.17 5.60 13.69
N ASP A 272 -20.21 6.78 14.31
CA ASP A 272 -20.20 8.05 13.61
C ASP A 272 -18.81 8.29 12.99
N PRO A 273 -18.68 8.40 11.65
CA PRO A 273 -17.39 8.59 11.00
C PRO A 273 -16.63 9.85 11.47
N ARG A 274 -17.34 10.85 12.00
CA ARG A 274 -16.74 12.09 12.53
C ARG A 274 -15.93 11.89 13.81
N GLN A 275 -16.02 10.70 14.42
CA GLN A 275 -15.18 10.35 15.56
C GLN A 275 -13.72 10.04 15.16
N VAL A 276 -13.44 9.80 13.88
CA VAL A 276 -12.09 9.64 13.32
C VAL A 276 -11.62 10.98 12.75
N ASP A 277 -10.37 11.33 13.00
CA ASP A 277 -9.84 12.66 12.62
C ASP A 277 -9.36 12.69 11.17
N ILE A 278 -8.83 11.58 10.65
CA ILE A 278 -8.22 11.50 9.32
C ILE A 278 -8.62 10.20 8.64
N TRP A 279 -9.34 10.30 7.54
CA TRP A 279 -9.65 9.17 6.66
C TRP A 279 -8.68 9.17 5.49
N MET A 280 -7.90 8.10 5.34
CA MET A 280 -7.11 7.85 4.14
C MET A 280 -7.80 6.77 3.31
N GLY A 281 -7.80 6.92 1.98
CA GLY A 281 -8.07 5.78 1.11
C GLY A 281 -7.33 5.85 -0.22
N THR A 282 -7.39 4.74 -0.96
CA THR A 282 -6.86 4.66 -2.33
C THR A 282 -7.99 4.67 -3.35
N LEU A 283 -7.72 5.24 -4.53
CA LEU A 283 -8.60 5.14 -5.69
C LEU A 283 -8.35 3.85 -6.49
N SER A 284 -7.28 3.12 -6.19
CA SER A 284 -6.75 2.03 -7.02
C SER A 284 -7.33 0.64 -6.79
N LYS A 285 -8.29 0.50 -5.88
CA LYS A 285 -8.90 -0.78 -5.49
C LYS A 285 -10.37 -0.80 -5.89
N SER A 286 -11.30 -0.73 -4.94
CA SER A 286 -12.74 -0.70 -5.19
C SER A 286 -13.18 0.45 -6.11
N LEU A 287 -12.48 1.58 -6.08
CA LEU A 287 -12.79 2.76 -6.90
C LEU A 287 -12.18 2.71 -8.32
N ALA A 288 -11.57 1.58 -8.71
CA ALA A 288 -11.20 1.25 -10.09
C ALA A 288 -10.46 2.35 -10.87
N SER A 289 -9.52 3.04 -10.22
CA SER A 289 -8.78 4.15 -10.79
C SER A 289 -7.30 4.13 -10.34
N CYS A 290 -6.63 5.28 -10.26
CA CYS A 290 -5.30 5.44 -9.70
C CYS A 290 -5.27 6.74 -8.88
N GLY A 291 -4.70 6.70 -7.69
CA GLY A 291 -4.68 7.86 -6.79
C GLY A 291 -4.91 7.49 -5.33
N GLY A 292 -4.90 8.50 -4.48
CA GLY A 292 -5.26 8.39 -3.06
C GLY A 292 -6.03 9.62 -2.62
N TYR A 293 -6.57 9.60 -1.40
CA TYR A 293 -7.22 10.76 -0.83
C TYR A 293 -7.02 10.84 0.68
N ILE A 294 -7.18 12.05 1.20
CA ILE A 294 -7.39 12.32 2.62
C ILE A 294 -8.70 13.07 2.75
N ALA A 295 -9.59 12.61 3.63
CA ALA A 295 -10.80 13.30 4.04
C ALA A 295 -10.74 13.57 5.55
N GLY A 296 -11.21 14.74 5.98
CA GLY A 296 -11.16 15.15 7.37
C GLY A 296 -11.64 16.58 7.60
N PRO A 297 -11.28 17.19 8.73
CA PRO A 297 -11.61 18.59 9.02
C PRO A 297 -11.03 19.56 7.99
N GLN A 298 -11.74 20.65 7.69
CA GLN A 298 -11.34 21.67 6.73
C GLN A 298 -9.93 22.22 7.01
N PRO A 299 -9.52 22.53 8.27
CA PRO A 299 -8.17 23.03 8.55
C PRO A 299 -7.05 22.07 8.15
N LEU A 300 -7.28 20.75 8.28
CA LEU A 300 -6.32 19.74 7.81
C LEU A 300 -6.19 19.80 6.30
N ILE A 301 -7.32 19.80 5.59
CA ILE A 301 -7.35 19.77 4.14
C ILE A 301 -6.74 21.05 3.54
N ASP A 302 -7.05 22.22 4.09
CA ASP A 302 -6.48 23.50 3.66
C ASP A 302 -4.97 23.55 3.88
N TYR A 303 -4.51 23.04 5.03
CA TYR A 303 -3.07 22.96 5.31
C TYR A 303 -2.34 22.04 4.32
N LEU A 304 -2.90 20.86 4.02
CA LEU A 304 -2.31 19.94 3.05
C LEU A 304 -2.25 20.53 1.64
N LYS A 305 -3.27 21.30 1.20
CA LYS A 305 -3.28 21.93 -0.13
C LYS A 305 -2.11 22.90 -0.37
N VAL A 306 -1.55 23.48 0.69
CA VAL A 306 -0.46 24.46 0.59
C VAL A 306 0.88 23.94 1.11
N SER A 307 0.90 22.87 1.90
CA SER A 307 2.12 22.39 2.57
C SER A 307 2.53 20.97 2.19
N ALA A 308 1.62 20.11 1.73
CA ALA A 308 1.95 18.72 1.45
C ALA A 308 2.77 18.58 0.16
N PRO A 309 4.04 18.13 0.21
CA PRO A 309 4.89 18.08 -0.99
C PRO A 309 4.32 17.21 -2.11
N GLY A 310 3.68 16.09 -1.74
CA GLY A 310 3.02 15.17 -2.67
C GLY A 310 1.77 15.75 -3.36
N PHE A 311 1.32 16.94 -2.98
CA PHE A 311 0.29 17.71 -3.66
C PHE A 311 0.86 18.97 -4.34
N VAL A 312 1.67 19.74 -3.62
CA VAL A 312 2.20 21.04 -4.08
C VAL A 312 3.23 20.90 -5.20
N TYR A 313 4.17 19.95 -5.05
CA TYR A 313 5.29 19.75 -5.96
C TYR A 313 5.13 18.50 -6.84
N SER A 314 3.95 17.88 -6.81
CA SER A 314 3.60 16.73 -7.64
C SER A 314 2.75 17.13 -8.84
N VAL A 315 2.64 16.22 -9.81
CA VAL A 315 1.66 16.35 -10.90
C VAL A 315 0.25 16.20 -10.35
N GLY A 316 -0.73 16.84 -10.99
CA GLY A 316 -2.14 16.65 -10.61
C GLY A 316 -2.71 15.32 -11.12
N LEU A 317 -3.75 14.83 -10.42
CA LEU A 317 -4.49 13.63 -10.79
C LEU A 317 -4.98 13.72 -12.25
N PRO A 318 -4.74 12.71 -13.11
CA PRO A 318 -5.25 12.74 -14.48
C PRO A 318 -6.79 12.83 -14.51
N PRO A 319 -7.40 13.60 -15.43
CA PRO A 319 -8.85 13.77 -15.47
C PRO A 319 -9.60 12.44 -15.67
N ALA A 320 -9.03 11.55 -16.48
CA ALA A 320 -9.55 10.20 -16.70
C ALA A 320 -9.65 9.39 -15.39
N ALA A 321 -8.64 9.50 -14.54
CA ALA A 321 -8.60 8.83 -13.24
C ALA A 321 -9.63 9.43 -12.28
N ALA A 322 -9.77 10.76 -12.26
CA ALA A 322 -10.78 11.43 -11.45
C ALA A 322 -12.22 11.05 -11.88
N GLY A 323 -12.48 11.03 -13.20
CA GLY A 323 -13.77 10.62 -13.77
C GLY A 323 -14.10 9.16 -13.48
N ALA A 324 -13.14 8.25 -13.64
CA ALA A 324 -13.30 6.83 -13.32
C ALA A 324 -13.64 6.62 -11.84
N ALA A 325 -12.87 7.25 -10.93
CA ALA A 325 -13.07 7.11 -9.49
C ALA A 325 -14.43 7.66 -9.04
N LEU A 326 -14.85 8.81 -9.58
CA LEU A 326 -16.15 9.38 -9.27
C LEU A 326 -17.30 8.46 -9.72
N ALA A 327 -17.22 7.94 -10.95
CA ALA A 327 -18.23 7.01 -11.47
C ALA A 327 -18.22 5.66 -10.73
N ALA A 328 -17.06 5.19 -10.27
CA ALA A 328 -16.96 3.97 -9.47
C ALA A 328 -17.58 4.16 -8.08
N LEU A 329 -17.35 5.31 -7.44
CA LEU A 329 -17.99 5.67 -6.18
C LEU A 329 -19.52 5.73 -6.34
N ASP A 330 -20.02 6.36 -7.41
CA ASP A 330 -21.45 6.38 -7.72
C ASP A 330 -22.03 4.99 -7.96
N ALA A 331 -21.33 4.15 -8.72
CA ALA A 331 -21.77 2.78 -8.96
C ALA A 331 -21.79 1.95 -7.67
N MET A 332 -20.79 2.11 -6.79
CA MET A 332 -20.76 1.44 -5.49
C MET A 332 -21.98 1.79 -4.62
N GLU A 333 -22.34 3.08 -4.52
CA GLU A 333 -23.49 3.51 -3.70
C GLU A 333 -24.84 3.15 -4.33
N GLN A 334 -24.95 3.15 -5.66
CA GLN A 334 -26.22 2.92 -6.38
C GLN A 334 -26.49 1.43 -6.67
N GLU A 335 -25.44 0.62 -6.82
CA GLU A 335 -25.51 -0.81 -7.16
C GLU A 335 -25.14 -1.69 -5.95
N GLY A 336 -25.74 -1.40 -4.79
CA GLY A 336 -25.37 -2.00 -3.48
C GLY A 336 -25.37 -3.53 -3.42
N GLY A 337 -25.98 -4.23 -4.38
CA GLY A 337 -25.91 -5.69 -4.50
C GLY A 337 -24.48 -6.23 -4.63
N ARG A 338 -23.54 -5.46 -5.21
CA ARG A 338 -22.14 -5.91 -5.41
C ARG A 338 -21.40 -6.15 -4.09
N VAL A 339 -21.60 -5.29 -3.09
CA VAL A 339 -20.98 -5.43 -1.77
C VAL A 339 -21.48 -6.70 -1.08
N ALA A 340 -22.80 -6.96 -1.14
CA ALA A 340 -23.40 -8.16 -0.58
C ALA A 340 -22.89 -9.45 -1.27
N THR A 341 -22.78 -9.43 -2.61
CA THR A 341 -22.21 -10.55 -3.38
C THR A 341 -20.75 -10.81 -3.01
N LEU A 342 -19.91 -9.78 -2.96
CA LEU A 342 -18.52 -9.89 -2.52
C LEU A 342 -18.39 -10.57 -1.16
N ARG A 343 -19.15 -10.09 -0.17
CA ARG A 343 -19.12 -10.63 1.20
C ARG A 343 -19.62 -12.08 1.24
N THR A 344 -20.62 -12.41 0.42
CA THR A 344 -21.11 -13.79 0.27
C THR A 344 -20.02 -14.69 -0.29
N ASN A 345 -19.37 -14.27 -1.38
CA ASN A 345 -18.26 -15.00 -2.00
C ASN A 345 -17.09 -15.17 -1.04
N SER A 346 -16.69 -14.12 -0.32
CA SER A 346 -15.54 -14.18 0.58
C SER A 346 -15.79 -15.06 1.81
N ARG A 347 -17.00 -15.05 2.36
CA ARG A 347 -17.39 -15.97 3.45
C ARG A 347 -17.46 -17.40 2.96
N TYR A 348 -17.99 -17.62 1.76
CA TYR A 348 -18.03 -18.94 1.15
C TYR A 348 -16.61 -19.50 0.98
N PHE A 349 -15.70 -18.72 0.38
CA PHE A 349 -14.31 -19.12 0.20
C PHE A 349 -13.62 -19.42 1.53
N LEU A 350 -13.80 -18.56 2.54
CA LEU A 350 -13.24 -18.79 3.88
C LEU A 350 -13.73 -20.12 4.48
N GLN A 351 -15.04 -20.37 4.43
CA GLN A 351 -15.63 -21.61 4.96
C GLN A 351 -15.15 -22.84 4.21
N ALA A 352 -15.10 -22.78 2.88
CA ALA A 352 -14.60 -23.87 2.05
C ALA A 352 -13.12 -24.17 2.33
N ALA A 353 -12.28 -23.14 2.45
CA ALA A 353 -10.87 -23.28 2.78
C ALA A 353 -10.68 -23.94 4.17
N GLN A 354 -11.42 -23.49 5.18
CA GLN A 354 -11.37 -24.06 6.53
C GLN A 354 -11.85 -25.53 6.56
N GLN A 355 -12.92 -25.87 5.81
CA GLN A 355 -13.41 -27.24 5.69
C GLN A 355 -12.42 -28.17 4.97
N ALA A 356 -11.62 -27.63 4.07
CA ALA A 356 -10.51 -28.33 3.42
C ALA A 356 -9.24 -28.44 4.30
N GLY A 357 -9.29 -27.96 5.56
CA GLY A 357 -8.16 -28.02 6.49
C GLY A 357 -7.08 -26.96 6.25
N LEU A 358 -7.35 -25.95 5.43
CA LEU A 358 -6.39 -24.88 5.15
C LEU A 358 -6.34 -23.86 6.29
N SER A 359 -5.13 -23.46 6.69
CA SER A 359 -4.94 -22.43 7.73
C SER A 359 -5.16 -21.03 7.16
N THR A 360 -6.22 -20.35 7.61
CA THR A 360 -6.64 -19.03 7.10
C THR A 360 -6.30 -17.85 8.02
N GLY A 361 -5.45 -18.06 9.03
CA GLY A 361 -5.09 -16.99 9.99
C GLY A 361 -6.31 -16.42 10.73
N THR A 362 -6.32 -15.11 10.93
CA THR A 362 -7.39 -14.37 11.63
C THR A 362 -8.50 -13.87 10.69
N ALA A 363 -8.48 -14.28 9.42
CA ALA A 363 -9.38 -13.76 8.41
C ALA A 363 -10.87 -13.91 8.76
N GLU A 364 -11.61 -12.81 8.59
CA GLU A 364 -13.04 -12.74 8.91
C GLU A 364 -13.95 -12.95 7.69
N GLY A 365 -13.36 -13.06 6.50
CA GLY A 365 -14.10 -13.35 5.26
C GLY A 365 -14.82 -12.14 4.67
N HIS A 366 -14.22 -10.95 4.75
CA HIS A 366 -14.79 -9.73 4.14
C HIS A 366 -14.45 -9.59 2.65
N ALA A 367 -13.18 -9.82 2.28
CA ALA A 367 -12.73 -9.84 0.87
C ALA A 367 -11.32 -10.44 0.68
N ILE A 368 -10.56 -10.60 1.77
CA ILE A 368 -9.18 -11.07 1.75
C ILE A 368 -9.12 -12.31 2.62
N VAL A 369 -8.62 -13.42 2.06
CA VAL A 369 -8.42 -14.66 2.81
C VAL A 369 -6.99 -15.13 2.54
N PRO A 370 -6.07 -15.02 3.51
CA PRO A 370 -4.76 -15.63 3.41
C PRO A 370 -4.88 -17.14 3.58
N VAL A 371 -3.94 -17.88 3.00
CA VAL A 371 -3.66 -19.27 3.37
C VAL A 371 -2.20 -19.34 3.79
N MET A 372 -2.00 -19.70 5.06
CA MET A 372 -0.69 -19.76 5.70
C MET A 372 0.09 -20.95 5.19
N VAL A 373 1.29 -20.69 4.66
CA VAL A 373 2.19 -21.69 4.08
C VAL A 373 3.46 -21.86 4.91
N GLY A 374 3.83 -20.82 5.66
CA GLY A 374 4.99 -20.78 6.54
C GLY A 374 6.27 -20.45 5.78
N ASP A 375 6.69 -21.35 4.89
CA ASP A 375 7.95 -21.23 4.15
C ASP A 375 7.83 -20.41 2.84
N SER A 376 8.82 -19.54 2.59
CA SER A 376 8.84 -18.64 1.42
C SER A 376 9.02 -19.40 0.11
N LEU A 377 9.89 -20.42 0.08
CA LEU A 377 10.15 -21.22 -1.12
C LEU A 377 8.91 -22.04 -1.47
N LYS A 378 8.27 -22.65 -0.47
CA LYS A 378 6.99 -23.36 -0.63
C LYS A 378 5.89 -22.43 -1.14
N ALA A 379 5.79 -21.20 -0.64
CA ALA A 379 4.79 -20.24 -1.10
C ALA A 379 4.98 -19.86 -2.58
N VAL A 380 6.22 -19.63 -3.00
CA VAL A 380 6.55 -19.36 -4.41
C VAL A 380 6.23 -20.57 -5.30
N LEU A 381 6.68 -21.77 -4.90
CA LEU A 381 6.40 -23.00 -5.63
C LEU A 381 4.90 -23.25 -5.79
N LEU A 382 4.11 -23.05 -4.72
CA LEU A 382 2.66 -23.18 -4.78
C LEU A 382 2.02 -22.19 -5.74
N SER A 383 2.46 -20.93 -5.74
CA SER A 383 1.96 -19.92 -6.69
C SER A 383 2.17 -20.34 -8.15
N GLU A 384 3.33 -20.89 -8.48
CA GLU A 384 3.63 -21.40 -9.83
C GLU A 384 2.79 -22.64 -10.18
N ARG A 385 2.65 -23.61 -9.26
CA ARG A 385 1.85 -24.83 -9.49
C ARG A 385 0.37 -24.52 -9.65
N LEU A 386 -0.16 -23.57 -8.86
CA LEU A 386 -1.52 -23.08 -9.00
C LEU A 386 -1.74 -22.40 -10.35
N LEU A 387 -0.78 -21.58 -10.80
CA LEU A 387 -0.87 -20.93 -12.12
C LEU A 387 -0.83 -21.97 -13.24
N ALA A 388 0.01 -23.00 -13.15
CA ALA A 388 0.04 -24.11 -14.10
C ALA A 388 -1.32 -24.82 -14.20
N ARG A 389 -2.08 -24.84 -13.10
CA ARG A 389 -3.46 -25.37 -13.01
C ARG A 389 -4.56 -24.32 -13.22
N GLY A 390 -4.21 -23.13 -13.71
CA GLY A 390 -5.18 -22.10 -14.11
C GLY A 390 -5.68 -21.20 -12.97
N ILE A 391 -4.96 -21.12 -11.84
CA ILE A 391 -5.29 -20.25 -10.69
C ILE A 391 -4.14 -19.26 -10.44
N ASN A 392 -4.39 -17.98 -10.68
CA ASN A 392 -3.44 -16.93 -10.40
C ASN A 392 -3.63 -16.37 -8.99
N VAL A 393 -2.71 -16.71 -8.09
CA VAL A 393 -2.58 -16.15 -6.73
C VAL A 393 -1.11 -15.90 -6.45
N LEU A 394 -0.78 -14.79 -5.78
CA LEU A 394 0.60 -14.42 -5.50
C LEU A 394 1.00 -14.69 -4.04
N PRO A 395 2.28 -15.06 -3.82
CA PRO A 395 2.79 -15.26 -2.48
C PRO A 395 3.19 -13.94 -1.83
N ILE A 396 3.06 -13.89 -0.50
CA ILE A 396 3.74 -12.92 0.34
C ILE A 396 4.82 -13.66 1.12
N ILE A 397 6.06 -13.21 0.95
CA ILE A 397 7.27 -13.84 1.46
C ILE A 397 8.11 -12.83 2.26
N HIS A 398 9.11 -13.33 2.99
CA HIS A 398 10.11 -12.48 3.64
C HIS A 398 10.80 -11.55 2.61
N PRO A 399 11.11 -10.27 2.94
CA PRO A 399 10.95 -9.60 4.24
C PRO A 399 9.58 -8.94 4.47
N ALA A 400 8.62 -9.07 3.54
CA ALA A 400 7.31 -8.45 3.68
C ALA A 400 6.48 -9.03 4.84
N VAL A 401 6.75 -10.28 5.21
CA VAL A 401 6.27 -10.94 6.42
C VAL A 401 7.45 -11.54 7.19
N PRO A 402 7.33 -11.77 8.51
CA PRO A 402 8.35 -12.47 9.28
C PRO A 402 8.69 -13.83 8.66
N GLN A 403 9.89 -14.31 8.94
CA GLN A 403 10.27 -15.68 8.57
C GLN A 403 9.25 -16.69 9.12
N ARG A 404 9.05 -17.79 8.41
CA ARG A 404 8.06 -18.84 8.75
C ARG A 404 6.60 -18.37 8.78
N SER A 405 6.30 -17.21 8.22
CA SER A 405 4.95 -16.64 8.14
C SER A 405 4.49 -16.35 6.71
N ALA A 406 5.12 -16.99 5.71
CA ALA A 406 4.78 -16.85 4.30
C ALA A 406 3.35 -17.37 4.04
N ARG A 407 2.67 -16.77 3.07
CA ARG A 407 1.25 -17.06 2.78
C ARG A 407 0.91 -16.75 1.33
N LEU A 408 -0.14 -17.39 0.83
CA LEU A 408 -0.83 -16.98 -0.40
C LEU A 408 -2.02 -16.10 -0.01
N ARG A 409 -2.18 -14.94 -0.65
CA ARG A 409 -3.31 -14.04 -0.35
C ARG A 409 -4.34 -14.08 -1.46
N PHE A 410 -5.53 -14.58 -1.14
CA PHE A 410 -6.66 -14.60 -2.06
C PHE A 410 -7.49 -13.33 -1.89
N PHE A 411 -7.55 -12.52 -2.95
CA PHE A 411 -8.46 -11.38 -3.05
C PHE A 411 -9.71 -11.82 -3.78
N ILE A 412 -10.82 -11.84 -3.06
CA ILE A 412 -12.13 -12.24 -3.57
C ILE A 412 -12.79 -11.03 -4.23
N THR A 413 -13.49 -11.26 -5.34
CA THR A 413 -14.31 -10.24 -6.01
C THR A 413 -15.77 -10.66 -6.08
N ALA A 414 -16.66 -9.68 -6.20
CA ALA A 414 -18.07 -9.90 -6.51
C ALA A 414 -18.29 -10.63 -7.84
N GLU A 415 -17.31 -10.63 -8.75
CA GLU A 415 -17.39 -11.34 -10.04
C GLU A 415 -17.03 -12.83 -9.96
N HIS A 416 -16.48 -13.33 -8.84
CA HIS A 416 -16.14 -14.75 -8.73
C HIS A 416 -17.40 -15.63 -8.70
N SER A 417 -17.36 -16.73 -9.45
CA SER A 417 -18.38 -17.77 -9.34
C SER A 417 -18.00 -18.81 -8.27
N THR A 418 -19.00 -19.48 -7.69
CA THR A 418 -18.77 -20.56 -6.72
C THR A 418 -17.84 -21.64 -7.27
N ALA A 419 -17.98 -22.01 -8.55
CA ALA A 419 -17.10 -22.99 -9.19
C ALA A 419 -15.63 -22.56 -9.23
N GLN A 420 -15.34 -21.26 -9.41
CA GLN A 420 -13.96 -20.76 -9.32
C GLN A 420 -13.42 -20.83 -7.90
N LEU A 421 -14.26 -20.53 -6.90
CA LEU A 421 -13.90 -20.60 -5.49
C LEU A 421 -13.60 -22.04 -5.06
N ASP A 422 -14.48 -22.98 -5.44
CA ASP A 422 -14.34 -24.41 -5.15
C ASP A 422 -13.08 -24.98 -5.79
N GLU A 423 -12.85 -24.68 -7.07
CA GLU A 423 -11.67 -25.15 -7.78
C GLU A 423 -10.38 -24.60 -7.15
N ALA A 424 -10.36 -23.32 -6.77
CA ALA A 424 -9.21 -22.72 -6.11
C ALA A 424 -8.87 -23.40 -4.77
N VAL A 425 -9.87 -23.68 -3.93
CA VAL A 425 -9.68 -24.38 -2.65
C VAL A 425 -9.21 -25.81 -2.87
N ARG A 426 -9.87 -26.55 -3.77
CA ARG A 426 -9.56 -27.95 -4.06
C ARG A 426 -8.12 -28.11 -4.57
N VAL A 427 -7.75 -27.32 -5.59
CA VAL A 427 -6.40 -27.36 -6.18
C VAL A 427 -5.35 -26.96 -5.14
N LEU A 428 -5.60 -25.93 -4.34
CA LEU A 428 -4.67 -25.49 -3.31
C LEU A 428 -4.41 -26.59 -2.26
N ALA A 429 -5.46 -27.26 -1.78
CA ALA A 429 -5.33 -28.36 -0.83
C ALA A 429 -4.48 -29.51 -1.39
N GLU A 430 -4.69 -29.87 -2.66
CA GLU A 430 -3.89 -30.89 -3.36
C GLU A 430 -2.41 -30.47 -3.49
N GLU A 431 -2.13 -29.25 -3.97
CA GLU A 431 -0.77 -28.79 -4.22
C GLU A 431 0.04 -28.54 -2.94
N ILE A 432 -0.61 -28.22 -1.80
CA ILE A 432 0.07 -28.10 -0.50
C ILE A 432 0.72 -29.42 -0.08
N ILE A 433 -0.01 -30.53 -0.24
CA ILE A 433 0.50 -31.87 0.08
C ILE A 433 1.67 -32.21 -0.85
N GLU A 434 1.47 -32.01 -2.15
CA GLU A 434 2.46 -32.38 -3.16
C GLU A 434 3.74 -31.52 -3.10
N SER A 435 3.60 -30.22 -2.84
CA SER A 435 4.74 -29.31 -2.70
C SER A 435 5.57 -29.64 -1.45
N THR A 436 4.92 -30.07 -0.37
CA THR A 436 5.63 -30.54 0.85
C THR A 436 6.48 -31.77 0.54
N ARG A 437 5.93 -32.75 -0.19
CA ARG A 437 6.67 -33.95 -0.62
C ARG A 437 7.82 -33.61 -1.58
N SER A 438 7.57 -32.71 -2.54
CA SER A 438 8.57 -32.28 -3.53
C SER A 438 9.76 -31.59 -2.87
N LEU A 439 9.52 -30.70 -1.91
CA LEU A 439 10.58 -29.99 -1.18
C LEU A 439 11.36 -30.94 -0.28
N ALA A 440 10.68 -31.84 0.44
CA ALA A 440 11.34 -32.84 1.28
C ALA A 440 12.29 -33.74 0.46
N ALA A 441 11.90 -34.14 -0.76
CA ALA A 441 12.74 -34.91 -1.68
C ALA A 441 13.99 -34.15 -2.15
N LEU A 442 13.95 -32.81 -2.16
CA LEU A 442 15.06 -31.93 -2.51
C LEU A 442 15.92 -31.54 -1.29
N GLY A 443 15.63 -32.07 -0.11
CA GLY A 443 16.33 -31.76 1.14
C GLY A 443 15.91 -30.43 1.77
N PHE A 444 14.76 -29.87 1.36
CA PHE A 444 14.17 -28.68 1.96
C PHE A 444 12.98 -29.06 2.86
N GLY A 445 13.01 -28.62 4.12
CA GLY A 445 11.94 -28.83 5.10
C GLY A 445 12.47 -29.21 6.48
N ASP A 446 11.86 -28.66 7.54
CA ASP A 446 12.03 -29.19 8.90
C ASP A 446 11.31 -30.55 8.96
N VAL A 447 12.00 -31.62 9.39
CA VAL A 447 11.36 -32.90 9.72
C VAL A 447 10.64 -32.72 11.06
N GLU A 448 9.45 -32.12 11.03
CA GLU A 448 8.50 -32.24 12.14
C GLU A 448 7.50 -33.34 11.80
N GLU A 449 7.41 -34.36 12.66
CA GLU A 449 6.44 -35.44 12.57
C GLU A 449 5.02 -34.87 12.55
N ASP A 450 4.31 -35.08 11.44
CA ASP A 450 2.94 -34.65 11.20
C ASP A 450 2.01 -34.99 12.39
N GLY A 451 1.36 -33.97 12.94
CA GLY A 451 0.05 -34.14 13.56
C GLY A 451 -1.00 -34.25 12.44
N ASP A 452 -1.71 -35.37 12.41
CA ASP A 452 -2.76 -35.75 11.45
C ASP A 452 -3.51 -34.56 10.80
N VAL A 453 -3.30 -34.37 9.50
CA VAL A 453 -4.21 -33.59 8.65
C VAL A 453 -5.47 -34.45 8.41
N PRO A 454 -6.67 -34.05 8.87
CA PRO A 454 -7.87 -34.85 8.67
C PRO A 454 -8.23 -34.92 7.18
N ALA A 455 -8.77 -36.06 6.75
CA ALA A 455 -9.30 -36.24 5.40
C ALA A 455 -10.32 -35.14 5.05
N ALA A 456 -10.18 -34.55 3.85
CA ALA A 456 -11.04 -33.48 3.35
C ALA A 456 -12.54 -33.84 3.47
N GLY A 457 -13.29 -33.03 4.22
CA GLY A 457 -14.75 -33.14 4.30
C GLY A 457 -15.43 -32.70 3.00
N PRO A 458 -16.68 -33.13 2.75
CA PRO A 458 -17.42 -32.68 1.56
C PRO A 458 -17.64 -31.16 1.60
N LEU A 459 -17.39 -30.50 0.46
CA LEU A 459 -17.65 -29.06 0.25
C LEU A 459 -19.14 -28.71 0.48
N PRO A 460 -19.47 -27.46 0.85
CA PRO A 460 -20.86 -27.04 1.03
C PRO A 460 -21.61 -27.14 -0.30
N GLN A 461 -22.79 -27.79 -0.31
CA GLN A 461 -23.62 -27.82 -1.51
C GLN A 461 -24.23 -26.44 -1.76
N GLY A 462 -23.87 -25.83 -2.89
CA GLY A 462 -24.44 -24.55 -3.35
C GLY A 462 -25.97 -24.63 -3.45
N ARG A 463 -26.67 -23.68 -2.83
CA ARG A 463 -28.09 -23.44 -3.13
C ARG A 463 -28.15 -22.67 -4.45
N THR A 464 -28.89 -23.23 -5.39
CA THR A 464 -29.17 -22.68 -6.73
C THR A 464 -29.99 -21.40 -6.66
#